data_AF-A0AA36DFF9-F1
#
_entry.id   AF-A0AA36DFF9-F1
#
_cell.length_a   1.000
_cell.length_b   1.000
_cell.length_c   1.000
_cell.angle_alpha   90.00
_cell.angle_beta   90.00
_cell.angle_gamma   90.00
#
_symmetry.space_group_name_H-M   'P 1'
#
loop_
_entity.id
_entity.type
_entity.pdbx_description
1 polymer ?
#
loop_
_entity_poly.entity_id
_entity_poly.type
_entity_poly.pdbx_seq_one_letter_code
_entity_poly.pdbx_strand_id
1 'polypeptide(L)'
;MYEGDWETAISRNLTDPFDFQLGDWYGETWTNFAKYSRPTLDDSWPAMSKTVSHFNIGKPSDGGMRVVPDYRETDRIVFANAIDQLLKMMPSQPIREQDMKLKGAWGANR
;
A
#
# COMPACT_ATOMS: atom_id res chain seq x y z
N MET A 1 -28.70 -3.22 0.68
CA MET A 1 -27.79 -3.49 -0.45
C MET A 1 -28.63 -4.25 -1.47
N TYR A 2 -28.65 -3.83 -2.74
CA TYR A 2 -29.54 -4.38 -3.76
C TYR A 2 -29.08 -5.79 -4.18
N GLU A 3 -29.83 -6.82 -3.80
CA GLU A 3 -29.50 -8.24 -4.11
C GLU A 3 -29.59 -8.60 -5.60
N GLY A 4 -30.07 -7.71 -6.48
CA GLY A 4 -30.31 -8.01 -7.91
C GLY A 4 -29.28 -7.52 -8.93
N ASP A 5 -28.31 -6.70 -8.54
CA ASP A 5 -27.41 -6.01 -9.51
C ASP A 5 -26.17 -6.86 -9.87
N TRP A 6 -25.66 -7.63 -8.93
CA TRP A 6 -24.39 -8.35 -9.09
C TRP A 6 -24.51 -9.62 -9.94
N GLU A 7 -25.59 -10.41 -9.79
CA GLU A 7 -25.87 -11.57 -10.65
C GLU A 7 -26.02 -11.17 -12.12
N THR A 8 -26.61 -9.99 -12.35
CA THR A 8 -26.74 -9.38 -13.67
C THR A 8 -25.37 -8.95 -14.24
N ALA A 9 -24.48 -8.41 -13.40
CA ALA A 9 -23.12 -8.06 -13.82
C ALA A 9 -22.28 -9.30 -14.19
N ILE A 10 -22.42 -10.38 -13.42
CA ILE A 10 -21.75 -11.67 -13.69
C ILE A 10 -22.27 -12.29 -14.99
N SER A 11 -23.60 -12.38 -15.15
CA SER A 11 -24.19 -12.96 -16.37
C SER A 11 -23.87 -12.16 -17.64
N ARG A 12 -23.54 -10.87 -17.50
CA ARG A 12 -23.08 -9.99 -18.59
C ARG A 12 -21.56 -9.98 -18.79
N ASN A 13 -20.83 -10.81 -18.04
CA ASN A 13 -19.38 -10.93 -18.11
C ASN A 13 -18.64 -9.59 -17.84
N LEU A 14 -19.24 -8.74 -17.00
CA LEU A 14 -18.68 -7.43 -16.63
C LEU A 14 -17.73 -7.52 -15.43
N THR A 15 -17.78 -8.62 -14.67
CA THR A 15 -16.98 -8.88 -13.47
C THR A 15 -17.05 -10.37 -13.11
N ASP A 16 -16.08 -10.87 -12.33
CA ASP A 16 -16.03 -12.24 -11.84
C ASP A 16 -16.76 -12.36 -10.49
N PRO A 17 -17.52 -13.44 -10.20
CA PRO A 17 -17.93 -13.78 -8.84
C PRO A 17 -16.84 -13.60 -7.76
N PHE A 18 -15.57 -13.86 -8.11
CA PHE A 18 -14.44 -13.63 -7.23
C PHE A 18 -14.25 -12.15 -6.86
N ASP A 19 -14.48 -11.20 -7.77
CA ASP A 19 -14.33 -9.77 -7.50
C ASP A 19 -15.34 -9.30 -6.45
N PHE A 20 -16.58 -9.83 -6.50
CA PHE A 20 -17.60 -9.56 -5.49
C PHE A 20 -17.21 -10.11 -4.12
N GLN A 21 -16.78 -11.38 -4.08
CA GLN A 21 -16.31 -11.98 -2.82
C GLN A 21 -15.10 -11.25 -2.25
N LEU A 22 -14.24 -10.70 -3.11
CA LEU A 22 -13.11 -9.88 -2.72
C LEU A 22 -13.58 -8.53 -2.15
N GLY A 23 -14.57 -7.90 -2.78
CA GLY A 23 -15.21 -6.67 -2.31
C GLY A 23 -15.85 -6.83 -0.93
N ASP A 24 -16.64 -7.88 -0.74
CA ASP A 24 -17.26 -8.21 0.56
C ASP A 24 -16.20 -8.45 1.63
N TRP A 25 -15.17 -9.22 1.32
CA TRP A 25 -14.07 -9.49 2.24
C TRP A 25 -13.35 -8.20 2.67
N TYR A 26 -13.04 -7.29 1.74
CA TYR A 26 -12.46 -5.99 2.08
C TYR A 26 -13.42 -5.14 2.92
N GLY A 27 -14.70 -5.10 2.55
CA GLY A 27 -15.72 -4.33 3.27
C GLY A 27 -15.87 -4.80 4.72
N GLU A 28 -15.96 -6.11 4.93
CA GLU A 28 -16.03 -6.72 6.26
C GLU A 28 -14.74 -6.45 7.06
N THR A 29 -13.58 -6.65 6.44
CA THR A 29 -12.28 -6.44 7.08
C THR A 29 -12.13 -5.02 7.63
N TRP A 30 -12.43 -4.00 6.80
CA TRP A 30 -12.32 -2.60 7.21
C TRP A 30 -13.38 -2.21 8.25
N THR A 31 -14.59 -2.77 8.14
CA THR A 31 -15.67 -2.56 9.12
C THR A 31 -15.28 -3.12 10.49
N ASN A 32 -14.77 -4.36 10.52
CA ASN A 32 -14.31 -4.99 11.74
C ASN A 32 -13.14 -4.22 12.37
N PHE A 33 -12.19 -3.76 11.55
CA PHE A 33 -11.08 -2.96 12.03
C PHE A 33 -11.56 -1.65 12.66
N ALA A 34 -12.47 -0.93 12.00
CA ALA A 34 -13.00 0.33 12.53
C ALA A 34 -13.78 0.13 13.84
N LYS A 35 -14.52 -0.98 13.97
CA LYS A 35 -15.40 -1.22 15.12
C LYS A 35 -14.71 -1.88 16.30
N TYR A 36 -13.78 -2.79 16.05
CA TYR A 36 -13.19 -3.67 17.06
C TYR A 36 -11.67 -3.58 17.13
N SER A 37 -11.05 -2.74 16.29
CA SER A 37 -9.58 -2.67 16.14
C SER A 37 -8.94 -4.00 15.73
N ARG A 38 -9.73 -4.89 15.11
CA ARG A 38 -9.30 -6.18 14.60
C ARG A 38 -9.88 -6.40 13.19
N PRO A 39 -9.06 -6.74 12.20
CA PRO A 39 -9.53 -6.94 10.82
C PRO A 39 -10.37 -8.21 10.66
N THR A 40 -10.14 -9.24 11.48
CA THR A 40 -11.00 -10.44 11.55
C THR A 40 -11.46 -10.68 12.99
N LEU A 41 -12.61 -11.34 13.15
CA LEU A 41 -13.22 -11.62 14.47
C LEU A 41 -12.81 -12.99 15.03
N ASP A 42 -12.23 -13.84 14.19
CA ASP A 42 -11.80 -15.21 14.49
C ASP A 42 -10.29 -15.32 14.77
N ASP A 43 -9.60 -14.17 14.88
CA ASP A 43 -8.15 -14.05 15.07
C ASP A 43 -7.30 -14.73 13.98
N SER A 44 -7.90 -15.07 12.83
CA SER A 44 -7.18 -15.60 11.68
C SER A 44 -6.16 -14.62 11.10
N TRP A 45 -6.37 -13.31 11.32
CA TRP A 45 -5.40 -12.26 11.06
C TRP A 45 -4.61 -11.94 12.34
N PRO A 46 -3.37 -12.44 12.50
CA PRO A 46 -2.60 -12.24 13.71
C PRO A 46 -2.25 -10.76 13.93
N ALA A 47 -2.01 -10.35 15.16
CA ALA A 47 -1.48 -9.02 15.44
C ALA A 47 0.00 -8.93 15.03
N MET A 48 0.41 -7.79 14.49
CA MET A 48 1.83 -7.49 14.31
C MET A 48 2.53 -7.45 15.67
N SER A 49 3.69 -8.09 15.77
CA SER A 49 4.50 -8.10 16.98
C SER A 49 5.94 -7.74 16.66
N LYS A 50 6.74 -7.44 17.68
CA LYS A 50 8.18 -7.14 17.49
C LYS A 50 8.95 -8.34 16.90
N THR A 51 8.44 -9.55 17.07
CA THR A 51 9.04 -10.80 16.57
C THR A 51 8.47 -11.23 15.21
N VAL A 52 7.20 -10.96 14.93
CA VAL A 52 6.57 -11.17 13.63
C VAL A 52 6.27 -9.80 13.03
N SER A 53 7.30 -9.22 12.43
CA SER A 53 7.32 -7.80 12.11
C SER A 53 6.64 -7.48 10.77
N HIS A 54 6.56 -8.44 9.84
CA HIS A 54 6.02 -8.18 8.50
C HIS A 54 5.27 -9.38 7.96
N PHE A 55 3.96 -9.28 7.86
CA PHE A 55 3.15 -10.19 7.06
C PHE A 55 2.06 -9.41 6.37
N ASN A 56 1.69 -9.87 5.19
CA ASN A 56 0.53 -9.37 4.47
C ASN A 56 -0.51 -10.47 4.43
N ILE A 57 -1.77 -10.08 4.43
CA ILE A 57 -2.87 -11.00 4.19
C ILE A 57 -3.46 -10.71 2.83
N GLY A 58 -3.51 -11.73 2.00
CA GLY A 58 -4.24 -11.70 0.73
C GLY A 58 -5.37 -12.70 0.74
N LYS A 59 -6.42 -12.40 -0.03
CA LYS A 59 -7.42 -13.38 -0.46
C LYS A 59 -7.09 -13.81 -1.89
N PRO A 60 -6.24 -14.83 -2.11
CA PRO A 60 -6.02 -15.42 -3.42
C PRO A 60 -7.33 -15.92 -4.06
N SER A 61 -7.29 -16.06 -5.39
CA SER A 61 -8.40 -16.53 -6.21
C SER A 61 -8.84 -17.97 -5.94
N ASP A 62 -8.05 -18.74 -5.17
CA ASP A 62 -8.42 -20.07 -4.69
C ASP A 62 -9.31 -20.05 -3.43
N GLY A 63 -9.74 -18.87 -3.00
CA GLY A 63 -10.79 -18.67 -1.99
C GLY A 63 -10.29 -18.63 -0.55
N GLY A 64 -9.06 -19.06 -0.28
CA GLY A 64 -8.45 -19.05 1.05
C GLY A 64 -7.90 -17.68 1.45
N MET A 65 -7.73 -17.46 2.75
CA MET A 65 -6.90 -16.36 3.27
C MET A 65 -5.46 -16.85 3.43
N ARG A 66 -4.48 -16.07 2.95
CA ARG A 66 -3.06 -16.42 3.09
C ARG A 66 -2.29 -15.33 3.80
N VAL A 67 -1.61 -15.72 4.87
CA VAL A 67 -0.57 -14.91 5.51
C VAL A 67 0.72 -15.10 4.73
N VAL A 68 1.21 -14.02 4.13
CA VAL A 68 2.49 -13.98 3.40
C VAL A 68 3.51 -13.29 4.30
N PRO A 69 4.45 -14.03 4.93
CA PRO A 69 5.53 -13.42 5.68
C PRO A 69 6.46 -12.65 4.74
N ASP A 70 7.07 -11.59 5.28
CA ASP A 70 8.22 -10.92 4.67
C ASP A 70 7.98 -10.40 3.24
N TYR A 71 6.74 -9.97 2.99
CA TYR A 71 6.36 -9.41 1.70
C TYR A 71 7.28 -8.24 1.31
N ARG A 72 7.90 -8.39 0.13
CA ARG A 72 8.86 -7.44 -0.42
C ARG A 72 10.04 -7.13 0.52
N GLU A 73 10.48 -8.10 1.32
CA GLU A 73 11.61 -7.94 2.24
C GLU A 73 12.85 -7.36 1.54
N THR A 74 13.24 -7.90 0.39
CA THR A 74 14.36 -7.39 -0.42
C THR A 74 14.20 -5.92 -0.75
N ASP A 75 13.03 -5.51 -1.26
CA ASP A 75 12.78 -4.11 -1.59
C ASP A 75 12.83 -3.24 -0.33
N ARG A 76 12.25 -3.70 0.78
CA ARG A 76 12.30 -2.97 2.04
C ARG A 76 13.72 -2.76 2.54
N ILE A 77 14.59 -3.76 2.43
CA ILE A 77 16.01 -3.63 2.79
C ILE A 77 16.71 -2.62 1.87
N VAL A 78 16.49 -2.70 0.55
CA VAL A 78 17.10 -1.80 -0.42
C VAL A 78 16.64 -0.35 -0.21
N PHE A 79 15.34 -0.12 -0.07
CA PHE A 79 14.80 1.24 0.11
C PHE A 79 15.08 1.82 1.50
N ALA A 80 15.00 1.02 2.57
CA ALA A 80 15.22 1.51 3.93
C ALA A 80 16.71 1.71 4.26
N ASN A 81 17.60 0.87 3.73
CA ASN A 81 19.01 0.90 4.10
C ASN A 81 19.90 1.40 2.96
N ALA A 82 19.81 0.79 1.77
CA ALA A 82 20.76 1.09 0.70
C ALA A 82 20.52 2.48 0.11
N ILE A 83 19.27 2.84 -0.20
CA ILE A 83 18.94 4.15 -0.77
C ILE A 83 19.17 5.27 0.25
N ASP A 84 18.77 5.09 1.51
CA ASP A 84 19.02 6.08 2.56
C ASP A 84 20.53 6.33 2.77
N GLN A 85 21.35 5.28 2.78
CA GLN A 85 22.81 5.42 2.85
C GLN A 85 23.38 6.14 1.63
N LEU A 86 22.91 5.80 0.43
CA LEU A 86 23.33 6.47 -0.81
C LEU A 86 22.96 7.96 -0.80
N LEU A 87 21.75 8.32 -0.36
CA LEU A 87 21.31 9.71 -0.20
C LEU A 87 22.22 10.49 0.76
N LYS A 88 22.66 9.87 1.86
CA LYS A 88 23.57 10.48 2.83
C LYS A 88 25.01 10.62 2.34
N MET A 89 25.45 9.75 1.44
CA MET A 89 26.79 9.79 0.83
C MET A 89 26.88 10.75 -0.35
N MET A 90 25.74 11.13 -0.94
CA MET A 90 25.76 12.13 -2.00
C MET A 90 26.21 13.47 -1.43
N PRO A 91 27.19 14.14 -2.06
CA PRO A 91 27.53 15.49 -1.68
C PRO A 91 26.27 16.33 -1.84
N SER A 92 25.84 17.01 -0.77
CA SER A 92 24.82 18.05 -0.89
C SER A 92 25.31 18.98 -1.99
N GLN A 93 24.66 19.01 -3.15
CA GLN A 93 25.02 19.99 -4.15
C GLN A 93 24.83 21.34 -3.47
N PRO A 94 25.90 22.13 -3.24
CA PRO A 94 25.67 23.50 -2.87
C PRO A 94 24.90 24.08 -4.05
N ILE A 95 23.71 24.62 -3.81
CA ILE A 95 23.04 25.50 -4.77
C ILE A 95 24.13 26.50 -5.16
N ARG A 96 24.65 26.41 -6.39
CA ARG A 96 25.81 27.20 -6.78
C ARG A 96 25.35 28.65 -6.66
N GLU A 97 26.12 29.52 -6.01
CA GLU A 97 25.82 30.96 -5.95
C GLU A 97 25.56 31.59 -7.34
N GLN A 98 26.02 30.93 -8.41
CA GLN A 98 25.73 31.29 -9.80
C GLN A 98 24.22 31.17 -10.16
N ASP A 99 23.48 30.26 -9.54
CA ASP A 99 22.03 30.09 -9.75
C ASP A 99 21.21 31.19 -9.05
N MET A 100 21.75 31.78 -7.98
CA MET A 100 21.16 32.97 -7.33
C MET A 100 21.43 34.25 -8.11
N LYS A 101 22.56 34.37 -8.83
CA LYS A 101 22.85 35.54 -9.68
C LYS A 101 21.97 35.61 -10.93
N LEU A 102 21.52 34.47 -11.46
CA LEU A 102 20.59 34.43 -12.60
C LEU A 102 19.19 34.97 -12.26
N LYS A 103 18.73 34.89 -10.99
CA LYS A 103 17.45 35.48 -10.57
C LYS A 103 17.52 37.00 -10.34
N GLY A 104 18.70 37.56 -10.08
CA GLY A 104 18.90 39.00 -9.93
C GLY A 104 18.97 39.77 -11.26
N ALA A 105 19.35 39.11 -12.36
CA ALA A 105 19.52 39.75 -13.66
C ALA A 105 18.20 40.01 -14.42
N TRP A 106 17.10 39.34 -14.06
CA TRP A 106 15.78 39.53 -14.70
C TRP A 106 14.89 40.58 -14.01
N GLY A 107 15.34 41.19 -12.92
CA GLY A 107 14.58 42.18 -12.14
C GLY A 107 14.97 43.65 -12.36
N ALA A 108 15.98 43.94 -13.18
CA ALA A 108 16.54 45.30 -13.33
C ALA A 108 16.18 46.01 -14.65
N ASN A 109 15.25 45.46 -15.44
CA ASN A 109 14.70 46.12 -16.64
C ASN A 109 13.16 46.18 -16.59
N ARG A 110 12.61 46.78 -15.54
CA ARG A 110 11.26 47.36 -15.51
C ARG A 110 11.28 48.68 -14.78
#